data_AF-A0A1I7SH14-F1
#
_entry.id   AF-A0A1I7SH14-F1
#
_cell.length_a   1.000
_cell.length_b   1.000
_cell.length_c   1.000
_cell.angle_alpha   90.00
_cell.angle_beta   90.00
_cell.angle_gamma   90.00
#
_symmetry.space_group_name_H-M   'P 1'
#
loop_
_entity.id
_entity.type
_entity.pdbx_description
1 polymer ?
#
loop_
_entity_poly.entity_id
_entity_poly.type
_entity_poly.pdbx_seq_one_letter_code
_entity_poly.pdbx_strand_id
1 'polypeptide(L)'
;MPKVTCTAPANTAGITIDDVQNQAIFTYATPTSHCTSCGSGTRSFYNSATDAGASDALNNNEAVSVVQCDNAADLCLCQSDGTCCTPTATAPDEVQLIPFCDNGVCSVFANFQGDSGTGVTCGGTTFAVTDSDTVNDGNHLMVDAVSCNGCNDIQKDKCTGPNVDGGTAQS
;
A
#
# COMPACT_ATOMS: atom_id res chain seq x y z
N MET A 1 28.17 -10.65 -2.69
CA MET A 1 27.25 -10.89 -3.83
C MET A 1 26.65 -9.55 -4.22
N PRO A 2 26.51 -9.21 -5.52
CA PRO A 2 25.83 -7.98 -5.92
C PRO A 2 24.39 -8.01 -5.39
N LYS A 3 23.96 -6.93 -4.76
CA LYS A 3 22.61 -6.77 -4.22
C LYS A 3 21.67 -6.65 -5.43
N VAL A 4 20.86 -7.68 -5.69
CA VAL A 4 19.86 -7.66 -6.78
C VAL A 4 18.78 -6.66 -6.39
N THR A 5 18.42 -5.76 -7.30
CA THR A 5 17.30 -4.83 -7.10
C THR A 5 16.00 -5.63 -7.14
N CYS A 6 15.14 -5.43 -6.14
CA CYS A 6 13.81 -6.01 -6.19
C CYS A 6 12.96 -5.23 -7.20
N THR A 7 12.42 -5.92 -8.21
CA THR A 7 11.75 -5.28 -9.36
C THR A 7 10.31 -5.77 -9.44
N ALA A 8 9.36 -4.86 -9.64
CA ALA A 8 7.97 -5.27 -9.84
C ALA A 8 7.83 -6.10 -11.13
N PRO A 9 7.16 -7.27 -11.09
CA PRO A 9 6.68 -7.93 -12.30
C PRO A 9 5.77 -7.01 -13.13
N ALA A 10 5.62 -7.30 -14.42
CA ALA A 10 4.74 -6.53 -15.30
C ALA A 10 3.29 -6.53 -14.78
N ASN A 11 2.62 -5.37 -14.87
CA ASN A 11 1.23 -5.17 -14.44
C ASN A 11 0.97 -5.46 -12.95
N THR A 12 1.99 -5.27 -12.10
CA THR A 12 1.84 -5.42 -10.66
C THR A 12 2.19 -4.12 -9.93
N ALA A 13 1.49 -3.87 -8.83
CA ALA A 13 1.83 -2.81 -7.89
C ALA A 13 2.50 -3.43 -6.67
N GLY A 14 3.59 -2.82 -6.20
CA GLY A 14 4.33 -3.27 -5.03
C GLY A 14 4.05 -2.43 -3.81
N ILE A 15 3.92 -3.07 -2.64
CA ILE A 15 3.83 -2.38 -1.36
C ILE A 15 4.62 -3.12 -0.29
N THR A 16 5.28 -2.37 0.58
CA THR A 16 5.96 -2.88 1.78
C THR A 16 5.03 -2.77 2.97
N ILE A 17 4.79 -3.88 3.67
CA ILE A 17 3.89 -3.93 4.83
C ILE A 17 4.70 -4.34 6.06
N ASP A 18 4.59 -3.58 7.15
CA ASP A 18 5.30 -3.79 8.40
C ASP A 18 4.36 -3.72 9.62
N ASP A 19 4.25 -4.83 10.35
CA ASP A 19 3.53 -4.96 11.62
C ASP A 19 2.07 -4.45 11.63
N VAL A 20 1.36 -4.62 10.51
CA VAL A 20 -0.07 -4.26 10.43
C VAL A 20 -0.96 -5.45 10.77
N GLN A 21 -2.13 -5.20 11.36
CA GLN A 21 -3.17 -6.21 11.45
C GLN A 21 -3.91 -6.29 10.11
N ASN A 22 -3.82 -7.45 9.45
CA ASN A 22 -4.64 -7.75 8.28
C ASN A 22 -6.04 -8.15 8.73
N GLN A 23 -7.05 -7.44 8.25
CA GLN A 23 -8.44 -7.82 8.46
C GLN A 23 -8.78 -9.01 7.57
N ALA A 24 -8.61 -10.23 8.10
CA ALA A 24 -8.70 -11.49 7.35
C ALA A 24 -10.04 -11.75 6.62
N ILE A 25 -11.10 -10.99 6.95
CA ILE A 25 -12.40 -11.05 6.27
C ILE A 25 -12.44 -10.14 5.01
N PHE A 26 -11.41 -9.32 4.78
CA PHE A 26 -11.31 -8.37 3.66
C PHE A 26 -9.96 -8.40 2.91
N THR A 27 -9.00 -9.23 3.32
CA THR A 27 -7.70 -9.40 2.64
C THR A 27 -7.76 -10.59 1.69
N TYR A 28 -7.83 -10.33 0.39
CA TYR A 28 -8.10 -11.39 -0.60
C TYR A 28 -7.02 -11.62 -1.65
N ALA A 29 -6.17 -10.63 -1.95
CA ALA A 29 -5.14 -10.82 -2.96
C ALA A 29 -3.96 -11.60 -2.38
N THR A 30 -3.67 -12.76 -2.98
CA THR A 30 -2.38 -13.43 -2.78
C THR A 30 -1.33 -12.68 -3.59
N PRO A 31 -0.19 -12.29 -3.00
CA PRO A 31 0.86 -11.64 -3.77
C PRO A 31 1.34 -12.56 -4.89
N THR A 32 1.49 -12.01 -6.09
CA THR A 32 2.02 -12.73 -7.24
C THR A 32 3.53 -12.85 -7.19
N SER A 33 4.20 -12.03 -6.39
CA SER A 33 5.62 -12.12 -6.10
C SER A 33 5.96 -11.35 -4.84
N HIS A 34 7.10 -11.63 -4.23
CA HIS A 34 7.64 -10.83 -3.12
C HIS A 34 9.16 -10.74 -3.16
N CYS A 35 9.73 -9.77 -2.42
CA CYS A 35 11.17 -9.64 -2.26
C CYS A 35 11.69 -10.57 -1.16
N THR A 36 12.88 -11.15 -1.35
CA THR A 36 13.50 -12.03 -0.35
C THR A 36 14.07 -11.32 0.88
N SER A 37 14.33 -10.00 0.82
CA SER A 37 14.84 -9.24 1.97
C SER A 37 14.52 -7.75 1.90
N CYS A 38 13.77 -7.26 2.89
CA CYS A 38 13.62 -5.84 3.18
C CYS A 38 14.36 -5.48 4.48
N GLY A 39 14.70 -4.21 4.65
CA GLY A 39 15.28 -3.70 5.90
C GLY A 39 14.24 -3.62 7.01
N SER A 40 12.97 -3.39 6.64
CA SER A 40 11.77 -3.46 7.48
C SER A 40 10.62 -4.11 6.72
N GLY A 41 9.69 -4.78 7.42
CA GLY A 41 8.50 -5.38 6.81
C GLY A 41 8.76 -6.42 5.71
N THR A 42 7.74 -6.62 4.87
CA THR A 42 7.80 -7.49 3.69
C THR A 42 7.23 -6.75 2.49
N ARG A 43 7.99 -6.73 1.38
CA ARG A 43 7.52 -6.16 0.11
C ARG A 43 6.95 -7.23 -0.80
N SER A 44 5.70 -7.02 -1.16
CA SER A 44 4.90 -7.92 -1.95
C SER A 44 4.35 -7.19 -3.18
N PHE A 45 4.17 -7.92 -4.27
CA PHE A 45 3.64 -7.43 -5.54
C PHE A 45 2.31 -8.11 -5.82
N TYR A 46 1.34 -7.30 -6.24
CA TYR A 46 -0.03 -7.72 -6.46
C TYR A 46 -0.47 -7.33 -7.86
N ASN A 47 -1.30 -8.16 -8.49
CA ASN A 47 -1.94 -7.78 -9.74
C ASN A 47 -2.81 -6.55 -9.51
N SER A 48 -2.89 -5.68 -10.51
CA SER A 48 -3.85 -4.58 -10.53
C SER A 48 -5.28 -5.08 -10.43
N ALA A 49 -6.12 -4.30 -9.74
CA ALA A 49 -7.55 -4.32 -9.92
C ALA A 49 -7.92 -4.04 -11.39
N THR A 50 -9.06 -4.57 -11.80
CA THR A 50 -9.54 -4.49 -13.18
C THR A 50 -10.18 -3.15 -13.52
N ASP A 51 -10.73 -2.45 -12.51
CA ASP A 51 -11.28 -1.10 -12.60
C ASP A 51 -10.64 -0.19 -11.52
N ALA A 52 -10.79 1.12 -11.68
CA ALA A 52 -10.35 2.13 -10.72
C ALA A 52 -11.32 2.29 -9.54
N GLY A 53 -12.48 1.63 -9.54
CA GLY A 53 -13.45 1.67 -8.44
C GLY A 53 -12.98 0.95 -7.18
N ALA A 54 -12.90 1.65 -6.05
CA ALA A 54 -12.52 1.09 -4.76
C ALA A 54 -13.54 0.06 -4.26
N SER A 55 -14.82 0.35 -4.43
CA SER A 55 -15.90 -0.59 -4.10
C SER A 55 -15.88 -1.83 -5.00
N ASP A 56 -15.55 -1.67 -6.29
CA ASP A 56 -15.40 -2.81 -7.21
C ASP A 56 -14.22 -3.69 -6.82
N ALA A 57 -13.04 -3.07 -6.59
CA ALA A 57 -11.85 -3.77 -6.14
C ALA A 57 -12.08 -4.54 -4.81
N LEU A 58 -12.87 -3.97 -3.88
CA LEU A 58 -13.22 -4.66 -2.64
C LEU A 58 -14.20 -5.82 -2.88
N ASN A 59 -15.30 -5.58 -3.61
CA ASN A 59 -16.34 -6.58 -3.85
C ASN A 59 -15.86 -7.76 -4.71
N ASN A 60 -14.91 -7.50 -5.60
CA ASN A 60 -14.28 -8.51 -6.45
C ASN A 60 -13.00 -9.09 -5.85
N ASN A 61 -12.67 -8.75 -4.59
CA ASN A 61 -11.56 -9.34 -3.86
C ASN A 61 -10.17 -9.05 -4.49
N GLU A 62 -10.01 -7.88 -5.11
CA GLU A 62 -8.81 -7.43 -5.84
C GLU A 62 -7.93 -6.47 -5.01
N ALA A 63 -8.32 -6.14 -3.78
CA ALA A 63 -7.50 -5.35 -2.85
C ALA A 63 -6.29 -6.15 -2.32
N VAL A 64 -5.15 -5.47 -2.14
CA VAL A 64 -3.93 -6.03 -1.53
C VAL A 64 -4.20 -6.48 -0.10
N SER A 65 -4.71 -5.55 0.72
CA SER A 65 -5.10 -5.81 2.09
C SER A 65 -5.96 -4.67 2.63
N VAL A 66 -6.76 -4.98 3.66
CA VAL A 66 -7.36 -3.99 4.54
C VAL A 66 -6.59 -4.04 5.84
N VAL A 67 -5.90 -2.94 6.14
CA VAL A 67 -4.96 -2.85 7.26
C VAL A 67 -5.51 -1.95 8.35
N GLN A 68 -5.27 -2.35 9.58
CA GLN A 68 -5.60 -1.58 10.78
C GLN A 68 -4.42 -1.66 11.75
N CYS A 69 -4.18 -0.57 12.49
CA CYS A 69 -3.19 -0.54 13.57
C CYS A 69 -3.89 -0.73 14.92
N ASP A 70 -3.29 -1.51 15.82
CA ASP A 70 -3.76 -1.64 17.21
C ASP A 70 -3.88 -0.27 17.91
N ASN A 71 -2.90 0.59 17.64
CA ASN A 71 -2.95 1.99 17.98
C ASN A 71 -2.95 2.80 16.67
N ALA A 72 -4.10 3.40 16.36
CA ALA A 72 -4.28 4.14 15.11
C ALA A 72 -3.31 5.34 14.97
N ALA A 73 -2.77 5.87 16.08
CA ALA A 73 -1.78 6.94 16.05
C ALA A 73 -0.40 6.49 15.52
N ASP A 74 -0.12 5.17 15.52
CA ASP A 74 1.15 4.61 15.05
C ASP A 74 1.14 4.28 13.56
N LEU A 75 0.00 4.48 12.88
CA LEU A 75 -0.11 4.34 11.43
C LEU A 75 0.90 5.26 10.73
N CYS A 76 1.62 4.71 9.78
CA CYS A 76 2.46 5.44 8.86
C CYS A 76 2.28 4.91 7.45
N LEU A 77 2.12 5.83 6.49
CA LEU A 77 2.05 5.51 5.05
C LEU A 77 3.13 6.31 4.34
N CYS A 78 3.97 5.67 3.54
CA CYS A 78 5.04 6.34 2.80
C CYS A 78 4.82 6.25 1.30
N GLN A 79 5.07 7.35 0.61
CA GLN A 79 5.07 7.46 -0.84
C GLN A 79 6.42 6.99 -1.40
N SER A 80 6.47 6.75 -2.71
CA SER A 80 7.68 6.24 -3.39
C SER A 80 8.87 7.22 -3.39
N ASP A 81 8.63 8.51 -3.14
CA ASP A 81 9.67 9.53 -2.98
C ASP A 81 10.27 9.58 -1.57
N GLY A 82 9.78 8.75 -0.65
CA GLY A 82 10.19 8.70 0.76
C GLY A 82 9.46 9.70 1.66
N THR A 83 8.48 10.45 1.15
CA THR A 83 7.58 11.26 1.98
C THR A 83 6.66 10.33 2.75
N CYS A 84 6.62 10.47 4.08
CA CYS A 84 5.72 9.70 4.92
C CYS A 84 4.62 10.56 5.52
N CYS A 85 3.49 9.91 5.75
CA CYS A 85 2.23 10.46 6.19
C CYS A 85 1.91 9.89 7.56
N THR A 86 1.51 10.77 8.46
CA THR A 86 0.98 10.38 9.78
C THR A 86 -0.50 10.73 9.85
N PRO A 87 -1.28 10.04 10.71
CA PRO A 87 -2.65 10.41 11.00
C PRO A 87 -2.85 11.89 11.27
N THR A 88 -4.01 12.42 10.89
CA THR A 88 -4.47 13.72 11.38
C THR A 88 -4.84 13.63 12.86
N ALA A 89 -5.56 14.63 13.39
CA ALA A 89 -6.09 14.56 14.76
C ALA A 89 -7.02 13.34 14.98
N THR A 90 -7.61 12.81 13.92
CA THR A 90 -8.41 11.58 13.92
C THR A 90 -7.81 10.62 12.90
N ALA A 91 -7.35 9.47 13.37
CA ALA A 91 -6.73 8.45 12.53
C ALA A 91 -7.78 7.58 11.82
N PRO A 92 -7.51 7.10 10.59
CA PRO A 92 -8.36 6.13 9.89
C PRO A 92 -8.66 4.90 10.75
N ASP A 93 -9.90 4.42 10.70
CA ASP A 93 -10.31 3.18 11.37
C ASP A 93 -9.65 1.98 10.67
N GLU A 94 -9.64 2.01 9.34
CA GLU A 94 -8.95 1.06 8.48
C GLU A 94 -8.46 1.75 7.19
N VAL A 95 -7.47 1.14 6.55
CA VAL A 95 -6.94 1.56 5.26
C VAL A 95 -7.02 0.40 4.28
N GLN A 96 -7.73 0.62 3.18
CA GLN A 96 -7.81 -0.33 2.08
C GLN A 96 -6.70 -0.02 1.08
N LEU A 97 -5.86 -1.01 0.80
CA LEU A 97 -4.73 -0.89 -0.10
C LEU A 97 -5.10 -1.52 -1.45
N ILE A 98 -5.29 -0.70 -2.47
CA ILE A 98 -5.85 -1.11 -3.75
C ILE A 98 -4.78 -0.98 -4.83
N PRO A 99 -4.33 -2.09 -5.44
CA PRO A 99 -3.36 -2.03 -6.53
C PRO A 99 -4.08 -1.60 -7.81
N PHE A 100 -3.61 -0.57 -8.51
CA PHE A 100 -4.19 -0.16 -9.79
C PHE A 100 -3.12 0.34 -10.77
N CYS A 101 -3.21 -0.09 -12.03
CA CYS A 101 -2.34 0.34 -13.12
C CYS A 101 -3.06 1.33 -14.02
N ASP A 102 -2.54 2.55 -14.10
CA ASP A 102 -3.03 3.59 -15.02
C ASP A 102 -1.94 3.89 -16.06
N ASN A 103 -2.29 3.78 -17.35
CA ASN A 103 -1.39 4.00 -18.47
C ASN A 103 -0.03 3.24 -18.38
N GLY A 104 -0.05 2.03 -17.83
CA GLY A 104 1.13 1.18 -17.64
C GLY A 104 1.98 1.50 -16.41
N VAL A 105 1.55 2.46 -15.58
CA VAL A 105 2.17 2.76 -14.28
C VAL A 105 1.29 2.16 -13.17
N CYS A 106 1.85 1.23 -12.41
CA CYS A 106 1.14 0.51 -11.36
C CYS A 106 1.52 1.05 -9.98
N SER A 107 0.51 1.45 -9.21
CA SER A 107 0.65 1.99 -7.86
C SER A 107 -0.33 1.31 -6.92
N VAL A 108 -0.04 1.34 -5.62
CA VAL A 108 -1.04 1.01 -4.60
C VAL A 108 -1.65 2.32 -4.11
N PHE A 109 -2.98 2.38 -4.08
CA PHE A 109 -3.74 3.52 -3.60
C PHE A 109 -4.33 3.18 -2.24
N ALA A 110 -4.24 4.12 -1.29
CA ALA A 110 -4.89 4.01 0.00
C ALA A 110 -6.27 4.67 -0.06
N ASN A 111 -7.30 3.88 0.22
CA ASN A 111 -8.65 4.34 0.50
C ASN A 111 -8.89 4.28 2.02
N PHE A 112 -9.25 5.41 2.62
CA PHE A 112 -9.42 5.55 4.06
C PHE A 112 -10.87 5.35 4.46
N GLN A 113 -11.09 4.61 5.54
CA GLN A 113 -12.41 4.47 6.16
C GLN A 113 -12.42 5.11 7.55
N GLY A 114 -13.58 5.61 7.93
CA GLY A 114 -13.84 6.23 9.23
C GLY A 114 -14.71 7.48 9.11
N ASP A 115 -14.75 8.27 10.18
CA ASP A 115 -15.56 9.49 10.24
C ASP A 115 -15.05 10.59 9.29
N SER A 116 -15.94 11.50 8.90
CA SER A 116 -15.57 12.71 8.14
C SER A 116 -14.46 13.50 8.85
N GLY A 117 -13.39 13.83 8.12
CA GLY A 117 -12.21 14.55 8.65
C GLY A 117 -11.05 13.65 9.11
N THR A 118 -11.29 12.34 9.16
CA THR A 118 -10.27 11.32 9.37
C THR A 118 -9.34 11.21 8.16
N GLY A 119 -8.04 11.00 8.38
CA GLY A 119 -7.09 10.91 7.27
C GLY A 119 -5.64 10.90 7.70
N VAL A 120 -4.76 11.19 6.75
CA VAL A 120 -3.31 11.33 6.95
C VAL A 120 -2.78 12.60 6.32
N THR A 121 -1.69 13.13 6.87
CA THR A 121 -0.99 14.31 6.32
C THR A 121 0.44 13.94 5.91
N CYS A 122 0.77 14.18 4.65
CA CYS A 122 2.06 13.93 4.01
C CYS A 122 2.68 15.26 3.59
N GLY A 123 3.82 15.66 4.15
CA GLY A 123 4.54 16.85 3.69
C GLY A 123 3.72 18.16 3.64
N GLY A 124 2.65 18.26 4.44
CA GLY A 124 1.72 19.40 4.46
C GLY A 124 0.43 19.23 3.63
N THR A 125 0.31 18.17 2.83
CA THR A 125 -0.92 17.79 2.12
C THR A 125 -1.70 16.77 2.92
N THR A 126 -3.00 16.99 3.10
CA THR A 126 -3.87 16.05 3.81
C THR A 126 -4.71 15.26 2.82
N PHE A 127 -4.70 13.94 2.98
CA PHE A 127 -5.59 13.00 2.31
C PHE A 127 -6.58 12.48 3.35
N ALA A 128 -7.87 12.69 3.14
CA ALA A 128 -8.92 12.35 4.08
C ALA A 128 -9.84 11.27 3.49
N VAL A 129 -10.69 10.68 4.35
CA VAL A 129 -11.83 9.88 3.92
C VAL A 129 -12.62 10.66 2.87
N THR A 130 -12.94 9.99 1.77
CA THR A 130 -13.58 10.57 0.59
C THR A 130 -14.75 9.71 0.14
N ASP A 131 -15.79 10.34 -0.41
CA ASP A 131 -16.92 9.63 -1.06
C ASP A 131 -16.58 9.23 -2.51
N SER A 132 -15.40 9.59 -3.00
CA SER A 132 -14.95 9.21 -4.33
C SER A 132 -14.66 7.71 -4.39
N ASP A 133 -15.31 7.02 -5.30
CA ASP A 133 -15.04 5.60 -5.56
C ASP A 133 -13.80 5.41 -6.45
N THR A 134 -13.37 6.42 -7.19
CA THR A 134 -12.27 6.27 -8.18
C THR A 134 -10.91 6.50 -7.51
N VAL A 135 -10.07 5.46 -7.44
CA VAL A 135 -8.78 5.52 -6.71
C VAL A 135 -7.70 6.36 -7.38
N ASN A 136 -7.72 6.55 -8.70
CA ASN A 136 -6.71 7.33 -9.44
C ASN A 136 -7.14 8.78 -9.73
N ASP A 137 -8.07 9.32 -8.95
CA ASP A 137 -8.65 10.66 -9.13
C ASP A 137 -7.82 11.82 -8.54
N GLY A 138 -6.76 11.49 -7.80
CA GLY A 138 -5.90 12.45 -7.08
C GLY A 138 -6.38 12.79 -5.67
N ASN A 139 -7.53 12.28 -5.23
CA ASN A 139 -7.99 12.40 -3.83
C ASN A 139 -7.48 11.26 -2.95
N HIS A 140 -7.01 10.17 -3.55
CA HIS A 140 -6.41 9.04 -2.86
C HIS A 140 -4.88 9.16 -2.81
N LEU A 141 -4.30 8.65 -1.73
CA LEU A 141 -2.85 8.63 -1.55
C LEU A 141 -2.25 7.45 -2.31
N MET A 142 -1.25 7.70 -3.15
CA MET A 142 -0.37 6.64 -3.66
C MET A 142 0.64 6.24 -2.59
N VAL A 143 0.69 4.96 -2.24
CA VAL A 143 1.50 4.41 -1.15
C VAL A 143 2.48 3.36 -1.67
N ASP A 144 3.73 3.42 -1.22
CA ASP A 144 4.76 2.41 -1.46
C ASP A 144 5.03 1.56 -0.21
N ALA A 145 4.71 2.07 0.98
CA ALA A 145 4.85 1.33 2.22
C ALA A 145 3.85 1.74 3.31
N VAL A 146 3.49 0.79 4.18
CA VAL A 146 2.65 0.99 5.36
C VAL A 146 3.29 0.32 6.58
N SER A 147 3.21 0.99 7.72
CA SER A 147 3.63 0.45 9.02
C SER A 147 2.68 0.89 10.14
N CYS A 148 2.51 0.03 11.15
CA CYS A 148 1.88 0.39 12.42
C CYS A 148 2.90 0.60 13.56
N ASN A 149 4.18 0.77 13.22
CA ASN A 149 5.27 1.09 14.15
C ASN A 149 5.81 2.52 13.95
N GLY A 150 5.03 3.40 13.32
CA GLY A 150 5.45 4.74 12.90
C GLY A 150 6.41 4.74 11.70
N CYS A 151 6.92 5.92 11.36
CA CYS A 151 7.60 6.14 10.08
C CYS A 151 9.12 5.89 10.06
N ASN A 152 9.77 5.72 11.21
CA ASN A 152 11.23 5.83 11.32
C ASN A 152 12.00 4.77 10.51
N ASP A 153 11.48 3.54 10.49
CA ASP A 153 12.13 2.40 9.85
C ASP A 153 11.64 2.23 8.41
N ILE A 154 10.31 2.30 8.21
CA ILE A 154 9.66 2.09 6.92
C ILE A 154 10.00 3.18 5.89
N GLN A 155 10.24 4.44 6.31
CA GLN A 155 10.63 5.55 5.42
C GLN A 155 11.93 5.29 4.65
N LYS A 156 12.82 4.49 5.23
CA LYS A 156 14.16 4.24 4.69
C LYS A 156 14.27 2.85 4.10
N ASP A 157 13.15 2.13 4.03
CA ASP A 157 13.22 0.73 3.67
C ASP A 157 13.72 0.53 2.25
N LYS A 158 14.56 -0.49 2.09
CA LYS A 158 15.18 -0.85 0.82
C LYS A 158 15.14 -2.35 0.64
N CYS A 159 14.09 -2.80 -0.01
CA CYS A 159 13.94 -4.18 -0.41
C CYS A 159 14.90 -4.57 -1.52
N THR A 160 15.51 -5.73 -1.36
CA THR A 160 16.53 -6.27 -2.26
C THR A 160 16.47 -7.78 -2.31
N GLY A 161 17.18 -8.33 -3.29
CA GLY A 161 17.15 -9.75 -3.61
C GLY A 161 16.21 -10.02 -4.78
N PRO A 162 16.28 -11.25 -5.35
CA PRO A 162 15.38 -11.64 -6.41
C PRO A 162 13.94 -11.68 -5.92
N ASN A 163 13.03 -11.46 -6.86
CA ASN A 163 11.61 -11.79 -6.74
C ASN A 163 11.45 -13.31 -6.55
N VAL A 164 10.63 -13.70 -5.58
CA VAL A 164 10.28 -15.09 -5.28
C VAL A 164 8.77 -15.27 -5.33
N ASP A 165 8.37 -16.48 -5.74
CA ASP A 165 7.01 -16.91 -6.08
C ASP A 165 6.36 -16.17 -7.27
N GLY A 166 5.66 -16.94 -8.12
CA GLY A 166 4.57 -16.52 -9.03
C GLY A 166 4.82 -15.73 -10.32
N GLY A 167 6.03 -15.30 -10.68
CA GLY A 167 6.28 -14.75 -12.01
C GLY A 167 7.76 -14.53 -12.30
N THR A 168 8.26 -15.10 -13.40
CA THR A 168 9.64 -14.88 -13.86
C THR A 168 9.89 -13.38 -14.01
N ALA A 169 10.81 -12.82 -13.21
CA ALA A 169 11.43 -11.54 -13.49
C ALA A 169 11.97 -11.60 -14.93
N GLN A 170 11.36 -10.86 -15.85
CA GLN A 170 11.89 -10.80 -17.21
C GLN A 170 13.22 -10.07 -17.16
N SER A 171 14.25 -10.81 -17.58
CA SER A 171 15.65 -10.42 -17.74
C SER A 171 15.85 -9.30 -18.76
#